data_AF-A0A7K4GTE5-F1
#
_entry.id   AF-A0A7K4GTE5-F1
#
_cell.length_a   1.000
_cell.length_b   1.000
_cell.length_c   1.000
_cell.angle_alpha   90.00
_cell.angle_beta   90.00
_cell.angle_gamma   90.00
#
_symmetry.space_group_name_H-M   'P 1'
#
loop_
_entity.id
_entity.type
_entity.pdbx_description
1 polymer ?
#
loop_
_entity_poly.entity_id
_entity_poly.type
_entity_poly.pdbx_seq_one_letter_code
_entity_poly.pdbx_strand_id
1 'polypeptide(L)'
;MTEPNYTCQKCGTCCHEIEFKKRIPLYPNEADILIEIAKKRGIAFKIIEDLVFPDVLNKKILVVTYKIRLDNETHGCPFYDTKKGCTVHEVKPLACKAYPLALKQVDAFNFQISVDPLCNYVEENYNLLKKADFTKIKEIFKNEYPNAQEHLKRNKKLMVKIKKLEYKNKIKISREILLDDFNKYLKEWDRDEITTN
;
A
#
# COMPACT_ATOMS: atom_id res chain seq x y z
N MET A 1 4.15 -28.93 20.47
CA MET A 1 3.40 -27.65 20.42
C MET A 1 3.56 -27.10 19.02
N THR A 2 2.49 -26.95 18.27
CA THR A 2 2.51 -26.35 16.93
C THR A 2 2.94 -24.90 17.05
N GLU A 3 3.96 -24.51 16.29
CA GLU A 3 4.42 -23.12 16.29
C GLU A 3 3.30 -22.20 15.79
N PRO A 4 3.10 -21.03 16.40
CA PRO A 4 2.02 -20.12 16.02
C PRO A 4 2.29 -19.56 14.63
N ASN A 5 1.40 -19.85 13.68
CA ASN A 5 1.41 -19.27 12.34
C ASN A 5 0.33 -18.21 12.23
N TYR A 6 0.69 -17.05 11.70
CA TYR A 6 -0.27 -15.98 11.46
C TYR A 6 -1.38 -16.47 10.51
N THR A 7 -2.62 -16.20 10.91
CA THR A 7 -3.80 -16.41 10.07
C THR A 7 -4.69 -15.18 10.18
N CYS A 8 -5.06 -14.61 9.03
CA CYS A 8 -6.01 -13.50 8.98
C CYS A 8 -7.38 -13.93 9.52
N GLN A 9 -7.82 -13.34 10.63
CA GLN A 9 -9.09 -13.65 11.28
C GLN A 9 -10.32 -13.02 10.58
N LYS A 10 -10.12 -12.34 9.44
CA LYS A 10 -11.18 -11.66 8.66
C LYS A 10 -12.03 -10.67 9.47
N CYS A 11 -11.51 -10.18 10.59
CA CYS A 11 -12.20 -9.28 11.52
C CYS A 11 -12.53 -7.90 10.95
N GLY A 12 -11.84 -7.47 9.88
CA GLY A 12 -12.07 -6.17 9.25
C GLY A 12 -11.28 -5.01 9.86
N THR A 13 -10.47 -5.23 10.91
CA THR A 13 -9.69 -4.14 11.53
C THR A 13 -8.73 -3.45 10.55
N CYS A 14 -8.20 -4.19 9.56
CA CYS A 14 -7.37 -3.61 8.51
C CYS A 14 -8.17 -2.91 7.39
N CYS A 15 -9.49 -3.12 7.34
CA CYS A 15 -10.38 -2.64 6.29
C CYS A 15 -11.07 -1.32 6.66
N HIS A 16 -11.14 -0.94 7.93
CA HIS A 16 -11.80 0.28 8.38
C HIS A 16 -10.82 1.41 8.65
N GLU A 17 -11.32 2.63 8.52
CA GLU A 17 -10.61 3.84 8.87
C GLU A 17 -10.33 3.87 10.38
N ILE A 18 -9.12 4.29 10.74
CA ILE A 18 -8.69 4.45 12.13
C ILE A 18 -8.12 5.86 12.23
N GLU A 19 -8.85 6.75 12.91
CA GLU A 19 -8.46 8.16 13.14
C GLU A 19 -7.97 8.90 11.88
N PHE A 20 -8.55 8.62 10.70
CA PHE A 20 -8.11 9.17 9.39
C PHE A 20 -6.66 8.84 8.99
N LYS A 21 -5.99 7.90 9.67
CA LYS A 21 -4.59 7.53 9.42
C LYS A 21 -4.44 6.29 8.54
N LYS A 22 -5.50 5.51 8.36
CA LYS A 22 -5.41 4.25 7.60
C LYS A 22 -5.21 4.54 6.12
N ARG A 23 -4.17 3.95 5.56
CA ARG A 23 -3.79 4.09 4.15
C ARG A 23 -3.61 2.69 3.55
N ILE A 24 -4.39 2.38 2.52
CA ILE A 24 -4.26 1.15 1.75
C ILE A 24 -3.75 1.52 0.35
N PRO A 25 -2.43 1.49 0.11
CA PRO A 25 -1.87 1.84 -1.18
C PRO A 25 -2.12 0.73 -2.20
N LEU A 26 -2.33 1.14 -3.45
CA LEU A 26 -2.54 0.33 -4.62
C LEU A 26 -1.53 0.72 -5.68
N TYR A 27 -0.88 -0.26 -6.30
CA TYR A 27 -0.19 0.00 -7.56
C TYR A 27 -1.22 0.15 -8.69
N PRO A 28 -0.91 0.86 -9.79
CA PRO A 28 -1.88 1.12 -10.86
C PRO A 28 -2.58 -0.14 -11.40
N ASN A 29 -1.81 -1.20 -11.68
CA ASN A 29 -2.38 -2.47 -12.13
C ASN A 29 -3.28 -3.15 -11.09
N GLU A 30 -3.06 -2.94 -9.79
CA GLU A 30 -3.95 -3.45 -8.73
C GLU A 30 -5.23 -2.62 -8.65
N ALA A 31 -5.11 -1.31 -8.87
CA ALA A 31 -6.26 -0.41 -8.96
C ALA A 31 -7.17 -0.82 -10.13
N ASP A 32 -6.61 -1.09 -11.31
CA ASP A 32 -7.37 -1.56 -12.49
C ASP A 32 -8.17 -2.84 -12.18
N ILE A 33 -7.52 -3.82 -11.56
CA ILE A 33 -8.15 -5.09 -11.17
C ILE A 33 -9.34 -4.83 -10.23
N LEU A 34 -9.14 -3.99 -9.20
CA LEU A 34 -10.20 -3.70 -8.23
C LEU A 34 -11.34 -2.86 -8.85
N ILE A 35 -11.03 -1.92 -9.74
CA ILE A 35 -12.02 -1.14 -10.48
C ILE A 35 -12.91 -2.07 -11.31
N GLU A 36 -12.32 -3.02 -12.04
CA GLU A 36 -13.07 -3.97 -12.84
C GLU A 36 -13.95 -4.90 -12.00
N ILE A 37 -13.44 -5.36 -10.84
CA ILE A 37 -14.24 -6.13 -9.89
C ILE A 37 -15.40 -5.30 -9.35
N ALA A 38 -15.15 -4.03 -9.00
CA ALA A 38 -16.18 -3.14 -8.48
C ALA A 38 -17.29 -2.88 -9.50
N LYS A 39 -16.92 -2.56 -10.75
CA LYS A 39 -17.86 -2.39 -11.86
C LYS A 39 -18.74 -3.61 -12.06
N LYS A 40 -18.15 -4.81 -12.12
CA LYS A 40 -18.88 -6.07 -12.30
C LYS A 40 -19.85 -6.38 -11.15
N ARG A 41 -19.54 -5.92 -9.95
CA ARG A 41 -20.34 -6.15 -8.73
C ARG A 41 -21.28 -4.99 -8.38
N GLY A 42 -21.27 -3.89 -9.15
CA GLY A 42 -22.04 -2.69 -8.82
C GLY A 42 -21.60 -2.02 -7.51
N ILE A 43 -20.33 -2.17 -7.11
CA ILE A 43 -19.79 -1.58 -5.88
C ILE A 43 -19.28 -0.18 -6.17
N ALA A 44 -19.68 0.80 -5.35
CA ALA A 44 -19.13 2.15 -5.39
C ALA A 44 -17.68 2.17 -4.85
N PHE A 45 -16.72 1.92 -5.72
CA PHE A 45 -15.29 1.93 -5.39
C PHE A 45 -14.63 3.22 -5.85
N LYS A 46 -14.00 3.95 -4.90
CA LYS A 46 -13.29 5.19 -5.16
C LYS A 46 -11.84 5.06 -4.73
N ILE A 47 -10.94 5.54 -5.58
CA ILE A 47 -9.51 5.67 -5.31
C ILE A 47 -9.08 7.11 -5.59
N ILE A 48 -7.99 7.51 -4.97
CA ILE A 48 -7.32 8.79 -5.26
C ILE A 48 -5.82 8.58 -5.37
N GLU A 49 -5.14 9.46 -6.08
CA GLU A 49 -3.69 9.47 -6.16
C GLU A 49 -3.08 9.59 -4.75
N ASP A 50 -1.98 8.89 -4.54
CA ASP A 50 -1.41 8.70 -3.21
C ASP A 50 0.07 9.04 -3.14
N LEU A 51 0.88 8.50 -4.05
CA LEU A 51 2.24 8.96 -4.28
C LEU A 51 2.37 9.43 -5.72
N VAL A 52 2.72 10.70 -5.89
CA VAL A 52 2.85 11.34 -7.21
C VAL A 52 4.10 12.20 -7.29
N PHE A 53 4.60 12.39 -8.51
CA PHE A 53 5.70 13.30 -8.80
C PHE A 53 5.34 14.23 -9.96
N PRO A 54 5.39 15.56 -9.79
CA PRO A 54 5.17 16.49 -10.89
C PRO A 54 6.39 16.53 -11.81
N ASP A 55 6.16 16.18 -13.07
CA ASP A 55 7.12 16.30 -14.15
C ASP A 55 6.99 17.66 -14.83
N VAL A 56 7.87 18.58 -14.46
CA VAL A 56 7.84 19.97 -14.95
C VAL A 56 8.26 20.09 -16.41
N LEU A 57 8.98 19.10 -16.94
CA LEU A 57 9.41 19.10 -18.34
C LEU A 57 8.22 18.86 -19.27
N ASN A 58 7.42 17.83 -18.97
CA ASN A 58 6.30 17.42 -19.81
C ASN A 58 4.94 17.97 -19.32
N LYS A 59 4.91 18.69 -18.20
CA LYS A 59 3.70 19.19 -17.53
C LYS A 59 2.70 18.07 -17.23
N LYS A 60 3.19 17.00 -16.58
CA LYS A 60 2.40 15.82 -16.20
C LYS A 60 2.57 15.48 -14.72
N ILE A 61 1.56 14.83 -14.14
CA ILE A 61 1.63 14.21 -12.82
C ILE A 61 1.94 12.73 -12.99
N LEU A 62 3.14 12.32 -12.58
CA LEU A 62 3.56 10.93 -12.57
C LEU A 62 2.94 10.23 -11.37
N VAL A 63 1.94 9.39 -11.59
CA VAL A 63 1.26 8.63 -10.53
C VAL A 63 1.99 7.32 -10.28
N VAL A 64 2.40 7.11 -9.02
CA VAL A 64 3.17 5.92 -8.60
C VAL A 64 2.30 4.93 -7.85
N THR A 65 1.45 5.43 -6.95
CA THR A 65 0.43 4.63 -6.26
C THR A 65 -0.86 5.43 -6.13
N TYR A 66 -1.96 4.70 -6.04
CA TYR A 66 -3.26 5.18 -5.57
C TYR A 66 -3.49 4.72 -4.14
N LYS A 67 -4.52 5.26 -3.48
CA LYS A 67 -5.06 4.73 -2.23
C LYS A 67 -6.57 4.58 -2.31
N ILE A 68 -7.09 3.58 -1.61
CA ILE A 68 -8.54 3.41 -1.44
C ILE A 68 -9.08 4.56 -0.59
N ARG A 69 -10.15 5.19 -1.04
CA ARG A 69 -10.94 6.11 -0.20
C ARG A 69 -11.80 5.31 0.76
N LEU A 70 -11.68 5.62 2.05
CA LEU A 70 -12.44 4.98 3.13
C LEU A 70 -13.55 5.89 3.65
N ASP A 71 -13.78 7.06 3.07
CA ASP A 71 -14.81 8.03 3.46
C ASP A 71 -16.19 7.73 2.85
N ASN A 72 -16.51 6.44 2.75
CA ASN A 72 -17.85 5.97 2.40
C ASN A 72 -18.73 5.84 3.67
N GLU A 73 -19.98 5.46 3.51
CA GLU A 73 -20.94 5.30 4.63
C GLU A 73 -20.46 4.32 5.70
N THR A 74 -19.65 3.33 5.33
CA THR A 74 -19.12 2.31 6.24
C THR A 74 -17.77 2.69 6.85
N HIS A 75 -17.23 3.88 6.53
CA HIS A 75 -15.89 4.31 6.92
C HIS A 75 -14.82 3.24 6.65
N GLY A 76 -14.92 2.52 5.52
CA GLY A 76 -14.12 1.33 5.28
C GLY A 76 -13.97 0.89 3.83
N CYS A 77 -13.23 -0.18 3.63
CA CYS A 77 -12.95 -0.75 2.32
C CYS A 77 -14.25 -1.27 1.70
N PRO A 78 -14.65 -0.82 0.48
CA PRO A 78 -15.90 -1.24 -0.15
C PRO A 78 -16.00 -2.75 -0.44
N PHE A 79 -14.89 -3.49 -0.35
CA PHE A 79 -14.85 -4.94 -0.54
C PHE A 79 -14.97 -5.74 0.76
N TYR A 80 -15.08 -5.07 1.91
CA TYR A 80 -15.30 -5.75 3.18
C TYR A 80 -16.80 -6.02 3.40
N ASP A 81 -17.11 -7.25 3.81
CA ASP A 81 -18.44 -7.69 4.21
C ASP A 81 -18.36 -8.21 5.65
N THR A 82 -19.30 -7.82 6.50
CA THR A 82 -19.27 -8.17 7.94
C THR A 82 -19.44 -9.66 8.22
N LYS A 83 -20.05 -10.42 7.30
CA LYS A 83 -20.27 -11.87 7.44
C LYS A 83 -19.17 -12.69 6.76
N LYS A 84 -18.65 -12.21 5.62
CA LYS A 84 -17.70 -12.95 4.76
C LYS A 84 -16.26 -12.46 4.90
N GLY A 85 -16.05 -11.29 5.50
CA GLY A 85 -14.78 -10.59 5.53
C GLY A 85 -14.43 -9.94 4.20
N CYS A 86 -13.14 -9.92 3.84
CA CYS A 86 -12.68 -9.37 2.57
C CYS A 86 -13.17 -10.22 1.38
N THR A 87 -14.08 -9.68 0.57
CA THR A 87 -14.69 -10.36 -0.59
C THR A 87 -13.78 -10.43 -1.82
N VAL A 88 -12.57 -9.86 -1.73
CA VAL A 88 -11.50 -9.91 -2.74
C VAL A 88 -10.24 -10.55 -2.16
N HIS A 89 -10.36 -11.42 -1.16
CA HIS A 89 -9.23 -11.98 -0.40
C HIS A 89 -8.12 -12.56 -1.29
N GLU A 90 -8.49 -13.32 -2.32
CA GLU A 90 -7.55 -13.99 -3.24
C GLU A 90 -6.77 -13.00 -4.12
N VAL A 91 -7.41 -11.88 -4.47
CA VAL A 91 -6.86 -10.84 -5.35
C VAL A 91 -6.54 -9.56 -4.58
N LYS A 92 -6.39 -9.66 -3.25
CA LYS A 92 -6.14 -8.50 -2.40
C LYS A 92 -4.85 -7.78 -2.83
N PRO A 93 -4.79 -6.44 -2.72
CA PRO A 93 -3.59 -5.66 -3.06
C PRO A 93 -2.36 -6.14 -2.30
N LEU A 94 -1.17 -5.92 -2.85
CA LEU A 94 0.09 -6.35 -2.23
C LEU A 94 0.25 -5.82 -0.81
N ALA A 95 -0.16 -4.57 -0.54
CA ALA A 95 -0.17 -4.02 0.81
C ALA A 95 -1.08 -4.81 1.78
N CYS A 96 -2.26 -5.24 1.32
CA CYS A 96 -3.18 -6.09 2.08
C CYS A 96 -2.68 -7.54 2.21
N LYS A 97 -1.86 -8.02 1.26
CA LYS A 97 -1.16 -9.32 1.35
C LYS A 97 -0.04 -9.30 2.39
N ALA A 98 0.63 -8.17 2.57
CA ALA A 98 1.69 -7.98 3.54
C ALA A 98 1.17 -7.75 4.97
N TYR A 99 -0.05 -7.21 5.14
CA TYR A 99 -0.62 -6.93 6.46
C TYR A 99 -0.69 -8.16 7.38
N PRO A 100 -0.28 -8.06 8.67
CA PRO A 100 0.03 -6.83 9.44
C PRO A 100 1.50 -6.40 9.39
N LEU A 101 2.31 -7.01 8.53
CA LEU A 101 3.75 -6.80 8.48
C LEU A 101 4.12 -5.73 7.44
N ALA A 102 5.06 -4.85 7.80
CA ALA A 102 5.74 -3.97 6.87
C ALA A 102 7.25 -3.97 7.10
N LEU A 103 8.00 -3.76 6.01
CA LEU A 103 9.45 -3.64 6.04
C LEU A 103 9.86 -2.19 5.80
N LYS A 104 10.68 -1.66 6.70
CA LYS A 104 11.24 -0.31 6.60
C LYS A 104 12.75 -0.38 6.53
N GLN A 105 13.33 0.33 5.58
CA GLN A 105 14.76 0.59 5.58
C GLN A 105 15.04 1.70 6.59
N VAL A 106 15.88 1.42 7.60
CA VAL A 106 16.22 2.38 8.65
C VAL A 106 17.45 3.19 8.22
N ASP A 107 18.43 2.52 7.63
CA ASP A 107 19.65 3.14 7.09
C ASP A 107 20.17 2.34 5.87
N ALA A 108 21.41 2.62 5.45
CA ALA A 108 22.03 1.99 4.28
C ALA A 108 22.16 0.45 4.40
N PHE A 109 22.20 -0.09 5.61
CA PHE A 109 22.52 -1.49 5.89
C PHE A 109 21.42 -2.23 6.66
N ASN A 110 20.55 -1.51 7.39
CA ASN A 110 19.59 -2.11 8.31
C ASN A 110 18.13 -1.98 7.83
N PHE A 111 17.38 -3.05 8.04
CA PHE A 111 15.94 -3.11 7.88
C PHE A 111 15.26 -3.47 9.20
N GLN A 112 14.09 -2.88 9.42
CA GLN A 112 13.22 -3.20 10.54
C GLN A 112 11.93 -3.82 10.03
N ILE A 113 11.44 -4.82 10.75
CA ILE A 113 10.07 -5.30 10.63
C ILE A 113 9.20 -4.49 11.60
N SER A 114 8.14 -3.88 11.07
CA SER A 114 7.04 -3.35 11.86
C SER A 114 5.83 -4.26 11.74
N VAL A 115 5.14 -4.50 12.85
CA VAL A 115 3.90 -5.28 12.90
C VAL A 115 2.80 -4.38 13.44
N ASP A 116 1.66 -4.29 12.75
CA ASP A 116 0.52 -3.47 13.18
C ASP A 116 -0.12 -4.09 14.45
N PRO A 117 -0.05 -3.42 15.61
CA PRO A 117 -0.59 -3.95 16.86
C PRO A 117 -2.12 -4.01 16.88
N LEU A 118 -2.80 -3.32 15.96
CA LEU A 118 -4.26 -3.32 15.87
C LEU A 118 -4.80 -4.56 15.17
N CYS A 119 -3.94 -5.42 14.59
CA CYS A 119 -4.40 -6.71 14.12
C CYS A 119 -4.78 -7.59 15.31
N ASN A 120 -6.02 -8.08 15.35
CA ASN A 120 -6.52 -8.94 16.43
C ASN A 120 -5.58 -10.14 16.74
N TYR A 121 -5.05 -10.82 15.72
CA TYR A 121 -4.07 -11.90 15.93
C TYR A 121 -2.81 -11.37 16.65
N VAL A 122 -2.33 -10.18 16.26
CA VAL A 122 -1.13 -9.57 16.86
C VAL A 122 -1.41 -9.16 18.30
N GLU A 123 -2.58 -8.59 18.57
CA GLU A 123 -3.04 -8.23 19.91
C GLU A 123 -3.11 -9.47 20.83
N GLU A 124 -3.79 -10.53 20.38
CA GLU A 124 -3.92 -11.79 21.11
C GLU A 124 -2.56 -12.46 21.40
N ASN A 125 -1.58 -12.27 20.50
CA ASN A 125 -0.25 -12.88 20.58
C ASN A 125 0.86 -11.87 20.95
N TYR A 126 0.51 -10.70 21.48
CA TYR A 126 1.44 -9.58 21.63
C TYR A 126 2.69 -9.94 22.44
N ASN A 127 2.53 -10.63 23.58
CA ASN A 127 3.64 -11.02 24.45
C ASN A 127 4.62 -11.98 23.77
N LEU A 128 4.11 -12.84 22.88
CA LEU A 128 4.93 -13.76 22.09
C LEU A 128 5.69 -12.99 21.01
N LEU A 129 5.00 -12.13 20.28
CA LEU A 129 5.57 -11.34 19.19
C LEU A 129 6.63 -10.34 19.68
N LYS A 130 6.43 -9.74 20.85
CA LYS A 130 7.37 -8.81 21.47
C LYS A 130 8.71 -9.46 21.83
N LYS A 131 8.73 -10.76 22.11
CA LYS A 131 9.94 -11.53 22.47
C LYS A 131 10.55 -12.26 21.27
N ALA A 132 9.85 -12.31 20.14
CA ALA A 132 10.29 -13.02 18.95
C ALA A 132 11.44 -12.27 18.26
N ASP A 133 12.44 -13.01 17.82
CA ASP A 133 13.52 -12.47 17.01
C ASP A 133 13.11 -12.39 15.52
N PHE A 134 14.03 -11.87 14.69
CA PHE A 134 13.76 -11.67 13.26
C PHE A 134 13.47 -12.98 12.52
N THR A 135 14.11 -14.09 12.90
CA THR A 135 13.88 -15.40 12.30
C THR A 135 12.49 -15.90 12.66
N LYS A 136 12.11 -15.78 13.94
CA LYS A 136 10.83 -16.23 14.43
C LYS A 136 9.66 -15.44 13.84
N ILE A 137 9.83 -14.13 13.67
CA ILE A 137 8.83 -13.30 13.00
C ILE A 137 8.62 -13.76 11.55
N LYS A 138 9.66 -14.15 10.80
CA LYS A 138 9.49 -14.69 9.44
C LYS A 138 8.74 -16.01 9.42
N GLU A 139 8.96 -16.86 10.42
CA GLU A 139 8.25 -18.14 10.54
C GLU A 139 6.77 -17.91 10.83
N ILE A 140 6.46 -17.05 11.82
CA ILE A 140 5.08 -16.71 12.19
C ILE A 140 4.36 -16.07 10.99
N PHE A 141 4.98 -15.12 10.30
CA PHE A 141 4.43 -14.38 9.16
C PHE A 141 4.92 -14.93 7.82
N LYS A 142 4.86 -16.25 7.65
CA LYS A 142 5.44 -16.98 6.51
C LYS A 142 5.00 -16.46 5.14
N ASN A 143 3.74 -16.02 5.03
CA ASN A 143 3.18 -15.53 3.76
C ASN A 143 3.29 -14.00 3.66
N GLU A 144 3.13 -13.30 4.76
CA GLU A 144 3.09 -11.84 4.85
C GLU A 144 4.48 -11.23 4.66
N TYR A 145 5.52 -11.88 5.21
CA TYR A 145 6.90 -11.40 5.09
C TYR A 145 7.39 -11.35 3.63
N PRO A 146 7.26 -12.41 2.80
CA PRO A 146 7.57 -12.33 1.37
C PRO A 146 6.78 -11.24 0.64
N ASN A 147 5.50 -11.04 0.98
CA ASN A 147 4.68 -9.98 0.39
C ASN A 147 5.19 -8.58 0.78
N ALA A 148 5.62 -8.38 2.03
CA ALA A 148 6.25 -7.14 2.48
C ALA A 148 7.59 -6.88 1.79
N GLN A 149 8.39 -7.95 1.54
CA GLN A 149 9.63 -7.85 0.76
C GLN A 149 9.36 -7.44 -0.68
N GLU A 150 8.36 -8.04 -1.34
CA GLU A 150 7.99 -7.67 -2.71
C GLU A 150 7.47 -6.23 -2.75
N HIS A 151 6.68 -5.81 -1.75
CA HIS A 151 6.21 -4.43 -1.65
C HIS A 151 7.39 -3.43 -1.57
N LEU A 152 8.37 -3.70 -0.72
CA LEU A 152 9.58 -2.88 -0.62
C LEU A 152 10.40 -2.88 -1.92
N LYS A 153 10.58 -4.05 -2.54
CA LYS A 153 11.31 -4.20 -3.81
C LYS A 153 10.63 -3.44 -4.94
N ARG A 154 9.30 -3.49 -5.02
CA ARG A 154 8.51 -2.79 -6.03
C ARG A 154 8.64 -1.28 -5.88
N ASN A 155 8.54 -0.76 -4.66
CA ASN A 155 8.81 0.65 -4.37
C ASN A 155 10.22 1.07 -4.80
N LYS A 156 11.25 0.28 -4.47
CA LYS A 156 12.63 0.56 -4.90
C LYS A 156 12.78 0.57 -6.43
N LYS A 157 12.15 -0.39 -7.14
CA LYS A 157 12.16 -0.45 -8.60
C LYS A 157 11.52 0.80 -9.23
N LEU A 158 10.39 1.26 -8.69
CA LEU A 158 9.72 2.48 -9.15
C LEU A 158 10.63 3.71 -8.98
N MET A 159 11.25 3.86 -7.80
CA MET A 159 12.18 4.96 -7.56
C MET A 159 13.39 4.92 -8.50
N VAL A 160 13.95 3.74 -8.77
CA VAL A 160 15.04 3.57 -9.74
C VAL A 160 14.57 3.90 -11.17
N LYS A 161 13.35 3.52 -11.57
CA LYS A 161 12.78 3.84 -12.88
C LYS A 161 12.65 5.35 -13.06
N ILE A 162 12.11 6.05 -12.06
CA ILE A 162 11.99 7.52 -12.04
C ILE A 162 13.37 8.17 -12.19
N LYS A 163 14.35 7.78 -11.36
CA LYS A 163 15.72 8.31 -11.46
C LYS A 163 16.37 8.08 -12.82
N LYS A 164 16.12 6.91 -13.44
CA LYS A 164 16.61 6.61 -14.79
C LYS A 164 15.95 7.50 -15.86
N LEU A 165 14.68 7.84 -15.70
CA LEU A 165 14.00 8.76 -16.61
C LEU A 165 14.55 10.19 -16.46
N GLU A 166 14.79 10.65 -15.23
CA GLU A 166 15.44 11.94 -14.96
C GLU A 166 16.86 11.99 -15.54
N TYR A 167 17.69 10.96 -15.30
CA TYR A 167 19.05 10.89 -15.83
C TYR A 167 19.09 10.92 -17.37
N LYS A 168 18.08 10.35 -18.02
CA LYS A 168 17.93 10.37 -19.49
C LYS A 168 17.27 11.65 -19.99
N ASN A 169 17.04 12.65 -19.13
CA ASN A 169 16.33 13.90 -19.44
C ASN A 169 14.94 13.67 -20.07
N LYS A 170 14.28 12.55 -19.75
CA LYS A 170 12.92 12.25 -20.24
C LYS A 170 11.84 12.90 -19.39
N ILE A 171 12.14 13.16 -18.12
CA ILE A 171 11.30 13.84 -17.15
C ILE A 171 12.18 14.79 -16.33
N LYS A 172 11.57 15.77 -15.65
CA LYS A 172 12.24 16.61 -14.66
C LYS A 172 11.36 16.76 -13.43
N ILE A 173 11.80 16.22 -12.29
CA ILE A 173 11.08 16.38 -11.02
C ILE A 173 11.66 17.59 -10.30
N SER A 174 10.83 18.61 -10.05
CA SER A 174 11.29 19.75 -9.25
C SER A 174 11.35 19.36 -7.77
N ARG A 175 12.49 19.67 -7.13
CA ARG A 175 12.75 19.39 -5.70
C ARG A 175 12.41 20.55 -4.79
N GLU A 176 12.12 21.71 -5.36
CA GLU A 176 11.87 22.99 -4.68
C GLU A 176 10.54 23.58 -5.16
N ILE A 177 9.47 22.80 -5.07
CA ILE A 177 8.12 23.24 -5.48
C ILE A 177 7.42 23.85 -4.27
N LEU A 178 6.93 25.08 -4.42
CA LEU A 178 6.05 25.71 -3.43
C LEU A 178 4.72 24.95 -3.38
N LEU A 179 4.12 24.83 -2.19
CA LEU A 179 2.87 24.07 -2.01
C LEU A 179 1.73 24.55 -2.94
N ASP A 180 1.65 25.85 -3.19
CA ASP A 180 0.63 26.44 -4.08
C ASP A 180 0.83 26.01 -5.54
N ASP A 181 2.08 26.01 -6.01
CA ASP A 181 2.43 25.53 -7.34
C ASP A 181 2.12 24.03 -7.48
N PHE A 182 2.43 23.24 -6.45
CA PHE A 182 2.13 21.82 -6.44
C PHE A 182 0.62 21.55 -6.54
N ASN A 183 -0.18 22.26 -5.75
CA ASN A 183 -1.65 22.16 -5.79
C ASN A 183 -2.23 22.59 -7.13
N LYS A 184 -1.64 23.62 -7.75
CA LYS A 184 -2.01 24.04 -9.11
C LYS A 184 -1.72 22.93 -10.12
N TYR A 185 -0.52 22.34 -10.09
CA TYR A 185 -0.14 21.27 -11.00
C TYR A 185 -1.07 20.06 -10.87
N LEU A 186 -1.43 19.66 -9.65
CA LEU A 186 -2.37 18.55 -9.42
C LEU A 186 -3.76 18.78 -10.04
N LYS A 187 -4.19 20.04 -10.19
CA LYS A 187 -5.47 20.39 -10.81
C LYS A 187 -5.39 20.46 -12.33
N GLU A 188 -4.29 20.99 -12.85
CA GLU A 188 -4.18 21.38 -14.26
C GLU A 188 -3.51 20.31 -15.14
N TRP A 189 -2.65 19.46 -14.59
CA TRP A 189 -1.81 18.58 -15.41
C TRP A 189 -2.41 17.19 -15.58
N ASP A 190 -2.14 16.61 -16.75
CA ASP A 190 -2.55 15.24 -17.08
C ASP A 190 -1.79 14.22 -16.24
N ARG A 191 -2.43 13.08 -15.97
CA ARG A 191 -1.85 11.98 -15.20
C ARG A 191 -1.16 10.99 -16.14
N ASP A 192 0.00 10.50 -15.70
CA ASP A 192 0.74 9.44 -16.38
C ASP A 192 1.22 8.42 -15.35
N GLU A 193 0.97 7.15 -15.57
CA GLU A 193 1.23 6.12 -14.56
C GLU A 193 2.63 5.54 -14.72
N ILE A 194 3.37 5.49 -13.60
CA ILE A 194 4.67 4.83 -13.55
C ILE A 194 4.50 3.44 -12.95
N THR A 195 4.63 2.42 -13.80
CA THR A 195 4.55 1.01 -13.40
C THR A 195 5.92 0.33 -13.45
N THR A 196 6.05 -0.84 -12.82
CA THR A 196 7.30 -1.64 -12.83
C THR A 196 7.43 -2.60 -14.01
N ASN A 197 6.48 -2.58 -14.96
CA ASN A 197 6.54 -3.37 -16.18
C ASN A 197 7.67 -2.87 -17.10
#